data_AF-A0A8K0M506-F1
#
_entry.id   AF-A0A8K0M506-F1
#
_cell.length_a   1.000
_cell.length_b   1.000
_cell.length_c   1.000
_cell.angle_alpha   90.00
_cell.angle_beta   90.00
_cell.angle_gamma   90.00
#
_symmetry.space_group_name_H-M   'P 1'
#
loop_
_entity.id
_entity.type
_entity.pdbx_description
1 polymer ?
#
loop_
_entity_poly.entity_id
_entity_poly.type
_entity_poly.pdbx_seq_one_letter_code
_entity_poly.pdbx_strand_id
1 'polypeptide(L)'
;MATAMGVETANGSWNNAYGVQIPLTIGGKQYFYGQNLETRSYFIQEILPGGKMGAETDNGRLGYSYDVQFPFTIGGKVFIYGQSLTDLKWFIQEVVAGGKMGAQTSHGSWNNAYQVQFPFAINGTQYFYGQNLNTNYWFIQQILVDGTMGPETDNGHFNNSYGVQFPFSIGGAQYFLGQNLSTKYWFIQQLLPGGKMGEETDNGHWLSPYQVQFPYSIAGQQYFYGQDTDTRKWFIQVLQKGGKMGEELQNGTWAGAYQVQFPFALGGQQYFYGQNLTELNWFIQTLNG
;
A
#
# COMPACT_ATOMS: atom_id res chain seq x y z
N MET A 1 11.80 -24.53 0.81
CA MET A 1 12.03 -24.04 2.19
C MET A 1 10.88 -23.09 2.47
N ALA A 2 10.21 -23.25 3.61
CA ALA A 2 9.04 -22.46 3.94
C ALA A 2 9.48 -21.02 4.22
N THR A 3 8.98 -20.06 3.43
CA THR A 3 9.11 -18.64 3.76
C THR A 3 8.37 -18.40 5.06
N ALA A 4 9.12 -18.29 6.14
CA ALA A 4 8.56 -18.10 7.46
C ALA A 4 8.42 -16.61 7.75
N MET A 5 7.26 -16.26 8.29
CA MET A 5 7.11 -15.16 9.20
C MET A 5 8.29 -15.16 10.19
N GLY A 6 9.11 -14.11 10.15
CA GLY A 6 10.36 -14.06 10.88
C GLY A 6 10.21 -13.53 12.31
N VAL A 7 11.30 -13.00 12.87
CA VAL A 7 11.36 -12.52 14.25
C VAL A 7 10.94 -11.04 14.33
N GLU A 8 10.25 -10.70 15.41
CA GLU A 8 10.03 -9.31 15.78
C GLU A 8 11.38 -8.65 16.11
N THR A 9 11.57 -7.44 15.59
CA THR A 9 12.82 -6.67 15.72
C THR A 9 12.65 -5.38 16.51
N ALA A 10 11.42 -4.87 16.55
CA ALA A 10 11.02 -3.74 17.37
C ALA A 10 9.52 -3.79 17.65
N ASN A 11 9.12 -3.22 18.78
CA ASN A 11 7.74 -2.95 19.12
C ASN A 11 7.65 -1.68 19.95
N GLY A 12 6.45 -1.16 20.11
CA GLY A 12 6.17 -0.02 20.96
C GLY A 12 4.71 0.37 20.95
N SER A 13 4.43 1.60 21.37
CA SER A 13 3.10 2.19 21.35
C SER A 13 3.14 3.62 20.83
N TRP A 14 2.08 4.01 20.13
CA TRP A 14 1.83 5.39 19.75
C TRP A 14 0.96 6.08 20.78
N ASN A 15 1.08 7.40 20.86
CA ASN A 15 0.15 8.22 21.65
C ASN A 15 -1.20 8.42 20.95
N ASN A 16 -1.27 8.15 19.64
CA ASN A 16 -2.43 8.41 18.80
C ASN A 16 -2.63 7.27 17.79
N ALA A 17 -3.88 7.06 17.36
CA ALA A 17 -4.20 6.17 16.25
C ALA A 17 -3.81 6.82 14.92
N TYR A 18 -2.81 6.28 14.23
CA TYR A 18 -2.39 6.77 12.92
C TYR A 18 -3.05 5.89 11.87
N GLY A 19 -4.28 6.25 11.49
CA GLY A 19 -5.14 5.46 10.61
C GLY A 19 -4.60 5.23 9.20
N VAL A 20 -3.61 6.02 8.78
CA VAL A 20 -2.87 5.81 7.53
C VAL A 20 -1.39 5.87 7.84
N GLN A 21 -0.66 4.83 7.44
CA GLN A 21 0.80 4.83 7.44
C GLN A 21 1.34 4.18 6.17
N ILE A 22 2.45 4.71 5.66
CA ILE A 22 3.08 4.23 4.45
C ILE A 22 4.62 4.21 4.58
N PRO A 23 5.31 3.28 3.90
CA PRO A 23 6.76 3.26 3.86
C PRO A 23 7.27 4.30 2.86
N LEU A 24 8.42 4.90 3.14
CA LEU A 24 9.11 5.81 2.24
C LEU A 24 10.58 5.42 2.11
N THR A 25 11.07 5.31 0.89
CA THR A 25 12.49 5.08 0.60
C THR A 25 13.11 6.32 -0.01
N ILE A 26 13.95 7.04 0.74
CA ILE A 26 14.53 8.31 0.31
C ILE A 26 16.05 8.22 0.44
N GLY A 27 16.77 8.35 -0.69
CA GLY A 27 18.24 8.31 -0.69
C GLY A 27 18.83 7.03 -0.10
N GLY A 28 18.16 5.87 -0.28
CA GLY A 28 18.59 4.58 0.27
C GLY A 28 18.28 4.36 1.76
N LYS A 29 17.69 5.35 2.43
CA LYS A 29 17.16 5.23 3.79
C LYS A 29 15.67 4.91 3.77
N GLN A 30 15.19 4.29 4.85
CA GLN A 30 13.77 3.99 5.02
C GLN A 30 13.17 4.91 6.08
N TYR A 31 11.92 5.29 5.86
CA TYR A 31 11.11 6.09 6.77
C TYR A 31 9.69 5.54 6.80
N PHE A 32 8.96 5.88 7.86
CA PHE A 32 7.51 5.81 7.89
C PHE A 32 6.95 7.22 7.81
N TYR A 33 5.88 7.38 7.04
CA TYR A 33 4.96 8.50 7.21
C TYR A 33 3.70 7.97 7.87
N GLY A 34 3.11 8.73 8.80
CA GLY A 34 1.82 8.42 9.38
C GLY A 34 0.95 9.67 9.52
N GLN A 35 -0.36 9.51 9.26
CA GLN A 35 -1.37 10.54 9.51
C GLN A 35 -2.40 10.05 10.52
N ASN A 36 -2.68 10.89 11.52
CA ASN A 36 -3.84 10.73 12.39
C ASN A 36 -5.04 11.43 11.74
N LEU A 37 -6.06 10.67 11.37
CA LEU A 37 -7.20 11.16 10.60
C LEU A 37 -8.15 12.06 11.42
N GLU A 38 -8.10 12.03 12.75
CA GLU A 38 -8.95 12.88 13.60
C GLU A 38 -8.35 14.28 13.77
N THR A 39 -7.07 14.36 14.12
CA THR A 39 -6.34 15.61 14.39
C THR A 39 -5.76 16.23 13.13
N ARG A 40 -5.62 15.44 12.05
CA ARG A 40 -4.91 15.75 10.79
C ARG A 40 -3.40 15.91 10.95
N SER A 41 -2.87 15.56 12.12
CA SER A 41 -1.44 15.61 12.38
C SER A 41 -0.74 14.51 11.60
N TYR A 42 0.44 14.80 11.08
CA TYR A 42 1.31 13.82 10.44
C TYR A 42 2.70 13.82 11.08
N PHE A 43 3.42 12.72 10.90
CA PHE A 43 4.83 12.60 11.22
C PHE A 43 5.58 11.86 10.10
N ILE A 44 6.89 12.06 10.04
CA ILE A 44 7.83 11.23 9.30
C ILE A 44 8.91 10.77 10.27
N GLN A 45 9.24 9.49 10.28
CA GLN A 45 10.20 8.91 11.21
C GLN A 45 11.15 7.95 10.49
N GLU A 46 12.45 8.07 10.74
CA GLU A 46 13.46 7.21 10.14
C GLU A 46 13.38 5.78 10.71
N ILE A 47 13.65 4.78 9.88
CA ILE A 47 13.89 3.40 10.29
C ILE A 47 15.38 3.12 10.19
N LEU A 48 15.95 2.70 11.32
CA LEU A 48 17.36 2.36 11.45
C LEU A 48 17.62 0.92 11.01
N PRO A 49 18.89 0.60 10.64
CA PRO A 49 19.30 -0.77 10.34
C PRO A 49 18.83 -1.78 11.40
N GLY A 50 18.38 -2.94 10.92
CA GLY A 50 17.81 -3.99 11.76
C GLY A 50 16.33 -3.80 12.09
N GLY A 51 15.62 -2.89 11.41
CA GLY A 51 14.17 -2.73 11.58
C GLY A 51 13.80 -1.99 12.87
N LYS A 52 14.63 -1.05 13.32
CA LYS A 52 14.39 -0.31 14.57
C LYS A 52 13.84 1.08 14.28
N MET A 53 12.91 1.52 15.11
CA MET A 53 12.38 2.87 15.02
C MET A 53 13.46 3.91 15.40
N GLY A 54 13.70 4.89 14.52
CA GLY A 54 14.65 5.98 14.72
C GLY A 54 13.99 7.25 15.24
N ALA A 55 14.61 8.40 14.98
CA ALA A 55 14.06 9.69 15.36
C ALA A 55 12.98 10.17 14.36
N GLU A 56 11.99 10.89 14.86
CA GLU A 56 11.11 11.68 14.02
C GLU A 56 11.93 12.77 13.31
N THR A 57 11.73 12.88 12.00
CA THR A 57 12.47 13.81 11.14
C THR A 57 11.62 14.98 10.67
N ASP A 58 10.29 14.83 10.70
CA ASP A 58 9.34 15.87 10.38
C ASP A 58 7.98 15.60 11.02
N ASN A 59 7.21 16.66 11.24
CA ASN A 59 5.82 16.58 11.69
C ASN A 59 5.07 17.86 11.33
N GLY A 60 3.75 17.76 11.35
CA GLY A 60 2.90 18.92 11.16
C GLY A 60 1.44 18.56 11.09
N ARG A 61 0.67 19.41 10.41
CA ARG A 61 -0.77 19.23 10.26
C ARG A 61 -1.18 19.47 8.82
N LEU A 62 -1.96 18.54 8.26
CA LEU A 62 -2.53 18.67 6.93
C LEU A 62 -3.86 19.43 6.99
N GLY A 63 -4.26 20.02 5.85
CA GLY A 63 -5.52 20.74 5.74
C GLY A 63 -6.76 19.85 5.94
N TYR A 64 -6.65 18.58 5.54
CA TYR A 64 -7.72 17.59 5.55
C TYR A 64 -7.22 16.25 6.10
N SER A 65 -8.17 15.37 6.41
CA SER A 65 -7.93 13.97 6.70
C SER A 65 -7.87 13.21 5.37
N TYR A 66 -6.71 12.65 5.03
CA TYR A 66 -6.51 11.97 3.76
C TYR A 66 -6.51 10.46 4.00
N ASP A 67 -7.67 9.84 3.81
CA ASP A 67 -7.91 8.44 4.14
C ASP A 67 -7.15 7.47 3.23
N VAL A 68 -6.91 7.87 1.98
CA VAL A 68 -6.18 7.05 1.00
C VAL A 68 -4.89 7.75 0.65
N GLN A 69 -3.76 7.14 1.00
CA GLN A 69 -2.43 7.68 0.71
C GLN A 69 -1.51 6.59 0.21
N PHE A 70 -0.62 6.95 -0.70
CA PHE A 70 0.43 6.05 -1.16
C PHE A 70 1.67 6.82 -1.59
N PRO A 71 2.85 6.21 -1.42
CA PRO A 71 4.10 6.77 -1.91
C PRO A 71 4.31 6.39 -3.38
N PHE A 72 4.99 7.22 -4.14
CA PHE A 72 5.52 6.82 -5.45
C PHE A 72 6.85 7.52 -5.73
N THR A 73 7.61 6.98 -6.68
CA THR A 73 8.91 7.51 -7.06
C THR A 73 8.96 7.70 -8.57
N ILE A 74 9.26 8.92 -9.01
CA ILE A 74 9.43 9.26 -10.42
C ILE A 74 10.57 10.27 -10.57
N GLY A 75 11.42 10.07 -11.58
CA GLY A 75 12.57 10.96 -11.82
C GLY A 75 13.58 11.01 -10.66
N GLY A 76 13.66 9.95 -9.84
CA GLY A 76 14.52 9.91 -8.65
C GLY A 76 14.01 10.71 -7.45
N LYS A 77 12.81 11.28 -7.54
CA LYS A 77 12.12 12.00 -6.47
C LYS A 77 11.04 11.13 -5.86
N VAL A 78 10.78 11.34 -4.57
CA VAL A 78 9.75 10.62 -3.81
C VAL A 78 8.59 11.57 -3.56
N PHE A 79 7.37 11.08 -3.74
CA PHE A 79 6.16 11.83 -3.52
C PHE A 79 5.16 11.03 -2.69
N ILE A 80 4.27 11.74 -2.01
CA ILE A 80 3.05 11.18 -1.42
C ILE A 80 1.88 11.75 -2.20
N TYR A 81 0.98 10.86 -2.63
CA TYR A 81 -0.38 11.24 -2.99
C TYR A 81 -1.29 11.02 -1.79
N GLY A 82 -2.25 11.90 -1.59
CA GLY A 82 -3.32 11.70 -0.62
C GLY A 82 -4.68 12.17 -1.14
N GLN A 83 -5.72 11.40 -0.86
CA GLN A 83 -7.13 11.77 -1.06
C GLN A 83 -7.91 11.73 0.25
N SER A 84 -8.67 12.79 0.49
CA SER A 84 -9.74 12.83 1.48
C SER A 84 -11.02 12.27 0.86
N LEU A 85 -11.60 11.25 1.48
CA LEU A 85 -12.86 10.66 1.02
C LEU A 85 -14.07 11.52 1.41
N THR A 86 -13.95 12.32 2.46
CA THR A 86 -15.02 13.22 2.91
C THR A 86 -15.02 14.54 2.14
N ASP A 87 -13.88 15.23 2.07
CA ASP A 87 -13.79 16.56 1.44
C ASP A 87 -13.54 16.48 -0.07
N LEU A 88 -13.28 15.26 -0.59
CA LEU A 88 -12.94 14.98 -1.98
C LEU A 88 -11.70 15.74 -2.47
N LYS A 89 -10.88 16.25 -1.55
CA LYS A 89 -9.63 16.95 -1.86
C LYS A 89 -8.51 15.94 -2.06
N TRP A 90 -7.61 16.23 -2.99
CA TRP A 90 -6.40 15.45 -3.19
C TRP A 90 -5.17 16.35 -3.34
N PHE A 91 -4.00 15.79 -3.04
CA PHE A 91 -2.71 16.44 -3.24
C PHE A 91 -1.65 15.45 -3.74
N ILE A 92 -0.60 16.00 -4.34
CA ILE A 92 0.69 15.36 -4.54
C ILE A 92 1.75 16.28 -3.94
N GLN A 93 2.60 15.73 -3.07
CA GLN A 93 3.65 16.47 -2.39
C GLN A 93 4.96 15.70 -2.37
N GLU A 94 6.05 16.38 -2.70
CA GLU A 94 7.40 15.81 -2.66
C GLU A 94 7.81 15.54 -1.21
N VAL A 95 8.53 14.44 -0.98
CA VAL A 95 9.24 14.18 0.27
C VAL A 95 10.74 14.24 -0.03
N VAL A 96 11.41 15.20 0.59
CA VAL A 96 12.81 15.52 0.29
C VAL A 96 13.78 14.77 1.20
N ALA A 97 15.07 14.86 0.88
CA ALA A 97 16.15 14.25 1.64
C ALA A 97 16.05 14.56 3.15
N GLY A 98 16.31 13.54 3.96
CA GLY A 98 16.17 13.61 5.41
C GLY A 98 14.75 13.32 5.91
N GLY A 99 13.83 12.89 5.05
CA GLY A 99 12.48 12.50 5.45
C GLY A 99 11.64 13.70 5.87
N LYS A 100 11.59 14.73 5.02
CA LYS A 100 10.84 15.96 5.27
C LYS A 100 9.84 16.23 4.16
N MET A 101 8.68 16.75 4.52
CA MET A 101 7.69 17.23 3.56
C MET A 101 8.26 18.42 2.78
N GLY A 102 8.25 18.29 1.47
CA GLY A 102 8.70 19.29 0.52
C GLY A 102 7.54 20.10 -0.06
N ALA A 103 7.73 20.58 -1.29
CA ALA A 103 6.71 21.34 -2.00
C ALA A 103 5.55 20.46 -2.45
N GLN A 104 4.32 20.98 -2.33
CA GLN A 104 3.16 20.43 -3.01
C GLN A 104 3.25 20.77 -4.50
N THR A 105 3.28 19.76 -5.35
CA THR A 105 3.41 19.92 -6.81
C THR A 105 2.05 20.00 -7.49
N SER A 106 1.03 19.35 -6.93
CA SER A 106 -0.31 19.32 -7.51
C SER A 106 -1.38 19.13 -6.45
N HIS A 107 -2.57 19.63 -6.70
CA HIS A 107 -3.74 19.43 -5.84
C HIS A 107 -5.03 19.65 -6.61
N GLY A 108 -6.15 19.19 -6.06
CA GLY A 108 -7.45 19.40 -6.68
C GLY A 108 -8.60 18.83 -5.88
N SER A 109 -9.72 18.64 -6.59
CA SER A 109 -10.91 17.96 -6.09
C SER A 109 -11.32 16.86 -7.05
N TRP A 110 -11.69 15.71 -6.50
CA TRP A 110 -12.43 14.68 -7.23
C TRP A 110 -13.92 14.96 -7.16
N ASN A 111 -14.67 14.44 -8.13
CA ASN A 111 -16.13 14.44 -8.06
C ASN A 111 -16.68 13.31 -7.18
N ASN A 112 -15.84 12.32 -6.87
CA ASN A 112 -16.22 11.11 -6.14
C ASN A 112 -15.11 10.67 -5.17
N ALA A 113 -15.51 9.95 -4.13
CA ALA A 113 -14.60 9.26 -3.24
C ALA A 113 -14.07 7.99 -3.93
N TYR A 114 -12.75 7.77 -3.93
CA TYR A 114 -12.13 6.56 -4.48
C TYR A 114 -11.44 5.82 -3.34
N GLN A 115 -12.16 4.89 -2.72
CA GLN A 115 -11.75 4.26 -1.47
C GLN A 115 -10.54 3.34 -1.63
N VAL A 116 -10.28 2.85 -2.83
CA VAL A 116 -9.14 1.96 -3.11
C VAL A 116 -8.32 2.56 -4.24
N GLN A 117 -7.06 2.89 -3.94
CA GLN A 117 -6.12 3.43 -4.92
C GLN A 117 -4.72 2.88 -4.68
N PHE A 118 -3.94 2.73 -5.75
CA PHE A 118 -2.56 2.33 -5.63
C PHE A 118 -1.71 2.82 -6.82
N PRO A 119 -0.41 3.08 -6.60
CA PRO A 119 0.51 3.48 -7.65
C PRO A 119 1.07 2.25 -8.37
N PHE A 120 1.39 2.40 -9.66
CA PHE A 120 2.19 1.40 -10.37
C PHE A 120 2.99 2.06 -11.49
N ALA A 121 4.07 1.39 -11.91
CA ALA A 121 4.95 1.90 -12.96
C ALA A 121 5.16 0.85 -14.04
N ILE A 122 5.08 1.28 -15.31
CA ILE A 122 5.36 0.45 -16.48
C ILE A 122 6.30 1.22 -17.40
N ASN A 123 7.43 0.61 -17.75
CA ASN A 123 8.45 1.20 -18.63
C ASN A 123 8.87 2.62 -18.20
N GLY A 124 9.03 2.84 -16.89
CA GLY A 124 9.43 4.13 -16.31
C GLY A 124 8.34 5.20 -16.28
N THR A 125 7.14 4.92 -16.80
CA THR A 125 5.99 5.83 -16.68
C THR A 125 5.19 5.49 -15.43
N GLN A 126 4.88 6.50 -14.62
CA GLN A 126 4.10 6.35 -13.41
C GLN A 126 2.61 6.52 -13.69
N TYR A 127 1.81 5.64 -13.11
CA TYR A 127 0.36 5.71 -13.09
C TYR A 127 -0.14 5.48 -11.67
N PHE A 128 -1.43 5.69 -11.47
CA PHE A 128 -2.15 5.08 -10.37
C PHE A 128 -3.53 4.64 -10.83
N TYR A 129 -4.07 3.67 -10.11
CA TYR A 129 -5.42 3.18 -10.27
C TYR A 129 -6.30 3.70 -9.13
N GLY A 130 -7.59 3.90 -9.39
CA GLY A 130 -8.58 4.17 -8.37
C GLY A 130 -9.92 3.50 -8.63
N GLN A 131 -10.57 2.98 -7.57
CA GLN A 131 -11.93 2.46 -7.62
C GLN A 131 -12.85 3.21 -6.65
N ASN A 132 -14.03 3.57 -7.15
CA ASN A 132 -15.15 3.99 -6.32
C ASN A 132 -16.01 2.78 -5.98
N LEU A 133 -16.10 2.42 -4.70
CA LEU A 133 -16.80 1.22 -4.25
C LEU A 133 -18.34 1.33 -4.27
N ASN A 134 -18.89 2.53 -4.45
CA ASN A 134 -20.34 2.75 -4.49
C ASN A 134 -20.91 2.60 -5.90
N THR A 135 -20.12 2.98 -6.91
CA THR A 135 -20.51 2.99 -8.33
C THR A 135 -19.82 1.89 -9.13
N ASN A 136 -18.82 1.23 -8.54
CA ASN A 136 -17.89 0.30 -9.19
C ASN A 136 -17.08 0.89 -10.35
N TYR A 137 -17.14 2.21 -10.56
CA TYR A 137 -16.28 2.90 -11.52
C TYR A 137 -14.82 2.76 -11.08
N TRP A 138 -13.97 2.47 -12.05
CA TRP A 138 -12.53 2.48 -11.89
C TRP A 138 -11.86 3.31 -12.98
N PHE A 139 -10.67 3.82 -12.68
CA PHE A 139 -9.84 4.54 -13.63
C PHE A 139 -8.36 4.23 -13.44
N ILE A 140 -7.58 4.52 -14.49
CA ILE A 140 -6.12 4.60 -14.47
C ILE A 140 -5.74 6.00 -14.93
N GLN A 141 -4.88 6.65 -14.16
CA GLN A 141 -4.42 8.01 -14.40
C GLN A 141 -2.90 8.04 -14.46
N GLN A 142 -2.36 8.81 -15.39
CA GLN A 142 -0.92 9.06 -15.44
C GLN A 142 -0.49 10.07 -14.36
N ILE A 143 0.70 9.89 -13.82
CA ILE A 143 1.42 10.90 -13.04
C ILE A 143 2.62 11.37 -13.86
N LEU A 144 2.74 12.68 -14.03
CA LEU A 144 3.81 13.30 -14.82
C LEU A 144 5.13 13.33 -14.04
N VAL A 145 6.24 13.47 -14.77
CA VAL A 145 7.61 13.38 -14.21
C VAL A 145 7.92 14.47 -13.17
N ASP A 146 7.23 15.59 -13.23
CA ASP A 146 7.32 16.68 -12.26
C ASP A 146 6.46 16.46 -11.01
N GLY A 147 5.82 15.29 -10.89
CA GLY A 147 4.93 14.96 -9.78
C GLY A 147 3.57 15.65 -9.90
N THR A 148 3.13 16.03 -11.10
CA THR A 148 1.79 16.58 -11.31
C THR A 148 0.83 15.56 -11.91
N MET A 149 -0.47 15.82 -11.76
CA MET A 149 -1.51 14.95 -12.30
C MET A 149 -1.53 14.99 -13.83
N GLY A 150 -1.38 13.84 -14.48
CA GLY A 150 -1.48 13.69 -15.93
C GLY A 150 -2.92 13.45 -16.38
N PRO A 151 -3.15 12.96 -17.62
CA PRO A 151 -4.47 12.56 -18.12
C PRO A 151 -4.93 11.20 -17.58
N GLU A 152 -6.25 10.97 -17.64
CA GLU A 152 -6.83 9.63 -17.48
C GLU A 152 -6.49 8.82 -18.73
N THR A 153 -5.97 7.62 -18.55
CA THR A 153 -5.53 6.76 -19.66
C THR A 153 -6.48 5.61 -19.90
N ASP A 154 -7.25 5.19 -18.91
CA ASP A 154 -8.26 4.14 -19.04
C ASP A 154 -9.31 4.22 -17.94
N ASN A 155 -10.49 3.67 -18.18
CA ASN A 155 -11.55 3.59 -17.19
C ASN A 155 -12.57 2.51 -17.54
N GLY A 156 -13.43 2.21 -16.58
CA GLY A 156 -14.54 1.29 -16.77
C GLY A 156 -15.35 1.10 -15.51
N HIS A 157 -16.16 0.04 -15.50
CA HIS A 157 -16.93 -0.38 -14.34
C HIS A 157 -16.73 -1.86 -14.09
N PHE A 158 -16.52 -2.23 -12.84
CA PHE A 158 -16.63 -3.62 -12.41
C PHE A 158 -18.10 -3.98 -12.13
N ASN A 159 -18.41 -5.27 -12.16
CA ASN A 159 -19.70 -5.77 -11.70
C ASN A 159 -19.86 -5.67 -10.17
N ASN A 160 -18.74 -5.62 -9.44
CA ASN A 160 -18.70 -5.63 -7.99
C ASN A 160 -17.68 -4.62 -7.44
N SER A 161 -17.85 -4.26 -6.18
CA SER A 161 -16.89 -3.47 -5.41
C SER A 161 -15.77 -4.36 -4.86
N TYR A 162 -14.51 -3.94 -5.00
CA TYR A 162 -13.36 -4.69 -4.50
C TYR A 162 -12.63 -3.88 -3.43
N GLY A 163 -12.98 -4.13 -2.16
CA GLY A 163 -12.56 -3.31 -1.02
C GLY A 163 -11.08 -3.41 -0.66
N VAL A 164 -10.36 -4.40 -1.19
CA VAL A 164 -8.91 -4.54 -1.01
C VAL A 164 -8.28 -4.80 -2.38
N GLN A 165 -7.35 -3.93 -2.78
CA GLN A 165 -6.58 -4.12 -4.01
C GLN A 165 -5.13 -3.65 -3.81
N PHE A 166 -4.18 -4.36 -4.41
CA PHE A 166 -2.78 -3.95 -4.38
C PHE A 166 -2.04 -4.39 -5.66
N PRO A 167 -1.07 -3.58 -6.12
CA PRO A 167 -0.29 -3.87 -7.32
C PRO A 167 0.92 -4.74 -6.99
N PHE A 168 1.32 -5.59 -7.92
CA PHE A 168 2.57 -6.34 -7.81
C PHE A 168 3.20 -6.60 -9.18
N SER A 169 4.50 -6.93 -9.18
CA SER A 169 5.24 -7.18 -10.42
C SER A 169 5.93 -8.53 -10.42
N ILE A 170 5.78 -9.28 -11.51
CA ILE A 170 6.46 -10.56 -11.72
C ILE A 170 7.10 -10.57 -13.09
N GLY A 171 8.43 -10.75 -13.13
CA GLY A 171 9.18 -10.80 -14.39
C GLY A 171 9.04 -9.52 -15.23
N GLY A 172 8.87 -8.36 -14.60
CA GLY A 172 8.71 -7.06 -15.27
C GLY A 172 7.28 -6.74 -15.74
N ALA A 173 6.37 -7.72 -15.76
CA ALA A 173 4.96 -7.47 -15.98
C ALA A 173 4.29 -6.92 -14.70
N GLN A 174 3.25 -6.12 -14.87
CA GLN A 174 2.48 -5.53 -13.76
C GLN A 174 1.10 -6.17 -13.68
N TYR A 175 0.67 -6.41 -12.44
CA TYR A 175 -0.63 -6.97 -12.11
C TYR A 175 -1.16 -6.25 -10.88
N PHE A 176 -2.42 -6.48 -10.55
CA PHE A 176 -2.93 -6.26 -9.21
C PHE A 176 -3.85 -7.40 -8.80
N LEU A 177 -3.95 -7.61 -7.49
CA LEU A 177 -4.97 -8.46 -6.90
C LEU A 177 -6.13 -7.58 -6.45
N GLY A 178 -7.36 -8.05 -6.63
CA GLY A 178 -8.55 -7.45 -6.01
C GLY A 178 -9.38 -8.48 -5.27
N GLN A 179 -9.88 -8.10 -4.09
CA GLN A 179 -10.78 -8.92 -3.29
C GLN A 179 -12.10 -8.20 -3.00
N ASN A 180 -13.20 -8.93 -3.18
CA ASN A 180 -14.50 -8.55 -2.66
C ASN A 180 -14.65 -9.13 -1.25
N LEU A 181 -14.75 -8.26 -0.24
CA LEU A 181 -14.82 -8.69 1.16
C LEU A 181 -16.15 -9.37 1.52
N SER A 182 -17.23 -9.13 0.78
CA SER A 182 -18.54 -9.75 1.05
C SER A 182 -18.64 -11.16 0.48
N THR A 183 -18.26 -11.34 -0.79
CA THR A 183 -18.37 -12.64 -1.49
C THR A 183 -17.12 -13.50 -1.30
N LYS A 184 -16.02 -12.89 -0.82
CA LYS A 184 -14.68 -13.50 -0.70
C LYS A 184 -14.06 -13.87 -2.04
N TYR A 185 -14.69 -13.46 -3.15
CA TYR A 185 -14.12 -13.59 -4.47
C TYR A 185 -12.87 -12.74 -4.58
N TRP A 186 -11.84 -13.28 -5.21
CA TRP A 186 -10.62 -12.57 -5.55
C TRP A 186 -10.27 -12.81 -7.02
N PHE A 187 -9.54 -11.86 -7.60
CA PHE A 187 -9.01 -11.97 -8.95
C PHE A 187 -7.61 -11.36 -9.04
N ILE A 188 -6.86 -11.75 -10.07
CA ILE A 188 -5.61 -11.12 -10.49
C ILE A 188 -5.82 -10.56 -11.90
N GLN A 189 -5.40 -9.32 -12.10
CA GLN A 189 -5.66 -8.57 -13.31
C GLN A 189 -4.37 -7.93 -13.83
N GLN A 190 -4.18 -7.95 -15.15
CA GLN A 190 -3.03 -7.31 -15.79
C GLN A 190 -3.15 -5.79 -15.86
N LEU A 191 -2.00 -5.12 -15.74
CA LEU A 191 -1.82 -3.71 -16.06
C LEU A 191 -0.81 -3.60 -17.22
N LEU A 192 -1.23 -2.92 -18.28
CA LEU A 192 -0.52 -2.89 -19.56
C LEU A 192 0.15 -1.53 -19.82
N PRO A 193 1.19 -1.49 -20.69
CA PRO A 193 1.79 -0.25 -21.15
C PRO A 193 0.76 0.76 -21.66
N GLY A 194 1.02 2.04 -21.43
CA GLY A 194 0.07 3.12 -21.71
C GLY A 194 -1.01 3.30 -20.63
N GLY A 195 -0.87 2.63 -19.48
CA GLY A 195 -1.81 2.76 -18.37
C GLY A 195 -3.17 2.15 -18.70
N LYS A 196 -3.16 0.92 -19.25
CA LYS A 196 -4.36 0.22 -19.69
C LYS A 196 -4.68 -0.99 -18.81
N MET A 197 -5.96 -1.26 -18.62
CA MET A 197 -6.44 -2.49 -18.01
C MET A 197 -6.26 -3.65 -18.99
N GLY A 198 -5.66 -4.75 -18.54
CA GLY A 198 -5.45 -5.95 -19.34
C GLY A 198 -6.55 -7.00 -19.17
N GLU A 199 -6.18 -8.27 -19.23
CA GLU A 199 -7.07 -9.39 -18.94
C GLU A 199 -6.94 -9.86 -17.48
N GLU A 200 -8.02 -10.44 -16.97
CA GLU A 200 -7.98 -11.21 -15.73
C GLU A 200 -7.16 -12.48 -15.98
N THR A 201 -6.12 -12.69 -15.19
CA THR A 201 -5.24 -13.84 -15.33
C THR A 201 -5.57 -14.96 -14.37
N ASP A 202 -6.23 -14.69 -13.25
CA ASP A 202 -6.62 -15.72 -12.29
C ASP A 202 -7.74 -15.24 -11.38
N ASN A 203 -8.46 -16.19 -10.78
CA ASN A 203 -9.49 -15.88 -9.79
C ASN A 203 -9.82 -17.07 -8.89
N GLY A 204 -10.55 -16.79 -7.82
CA GLY A 204 -11.06 -17.80 -6.91
C GLY A 204 -11.86 -17.20 -5.77
N HIS A 205 -12.02 -17.99 -4.72
CA HIS A 205 -12.69 -17.55 -3.50
C HIS A 205 -11.86 -17.92 -2.28
N TRP A 206 -11.74 -16.98 -1.34
CA TRP A 206 -11.14 -17.23 -0.04
C TRP A 206 -12.16 -17.79 0.95
N LEU A 207 -11.66 -18.45 1.99
CA LEU A 207 -12.48 -18.85 3.13
C LEU A 207 -12.84 -17.67 4.05
N SER A 208 -12.00 -16.63 4.07
CA SER A 208 -12.12 -15.44 4.90
C SER A 208 -12.03 -14.12 4.10
N PRO A 209 -12.66 -13.04 4.59
CA PRO A 209 -12.43 -11.70 4.07
C PRO A 209 -11.14 -11.14 4.67
N TYR A 210 -10.07 -11.03 3.89
CA TYR A 210 -8.79 -10.54 4.39
C TYR A 210 -8.72 -9.03 4.17
N GLN A 211 -9.04 -8.24 5.20
CA GLN A 211 -9.17 -6.78 5.13
C GLN A 211 -7.82 -6.08 4.92
N VAL A 212 -6.72 -6.68 5.37
CA VAL A 212 -5.38 -6.12 5.23
C VAL A 212 -4.53 -7.06 4.40
N GLN A 213 -4.02 -6.58 3.26
CA GLN A 213 -3.18 -7.36 2.37
C GLN A 213 -2.09 -6.50 1.76
N PHE A 214 -0.93 -7.10 1.51
CA PHE A 214 0.14 -6.44 0.79
C PHE A 214 1.07 -7.45 0.11
N PRO A 215 1.68 -7.08 -1.02
CA PRO A 215 2.67 -7.90 -1.71
C PRO A 215 4.07 -7.61 -1.16
N TYR A 216 4.96 -8.58 -1.21
CA TYR A 216 6.38 -8.37 -0.91
C TYR A 216 7.25 -9.33 -1.72
N SER A 217 8.54 -9.03 -1.82
CA SER A 217 9.47 -9.84 -2.61
C SER A 217 10.73 -10.23 -1.85
N ILE A 218 11.07 -11.51 -1.93
CA ILE A 218 12.32 -12.05 -1.40
C ILE A 218 13.07 -12.72 -2.54
N ALA A 219 14.31 -12.29 -2.76
CA ALA A 219 15.18 -12.80 -3.84
C ALA A 219 14.50 -12.85 -5.23
N GLY A 220 13.62 -11.89 -5.53
CA GLY A 220 12.91 -11.78 -6.81
C GLY A 220 11.64 -12.65 -6.92
N GLN A 221 11.39 -13.55 -5.97
CA GLN A 221 10.10 -14.23 -5.84
C GLN A 221 9.09 -13.29 -5.20
N GLN A 222 7.86 -13.26 -5.73
CA GLN A 222 6.76 -12.49 -5.16
C GLN A 222 5.91 -13.36 -4.26
N TYR A 223 5.48 -12.74 -3.17
CA TYR A 223 4.57 -13.28 -2.18
C TYR A 223 3.53 -12.22 -1.87
N PHE A 224 2.46 -12.62 -1.19
CA PHE A 224 1.65 -11.65 -0.48
C PHE A 224 1.22 -12.19 0.88
N TYR A 225 0.93 -11.25 1.76
CA TYR A 225 0.40 -11.47 3.08
C TYR A 225 -1.06 -11.04 3.12
N GLY A 226 -1.89 -11.73 3.90
CA GLY A 226 -3.25 -11.29 4.21
C GLY A 226 -3.61 -11.53 5.67
N GLN A 227 -4.33 -10.58 6.28
CA GLN A 227 -4.93 -10.71 7.61
C GLN A 227 -6.45 -10.51 7.54
N ASP A 228 -7.17 -11.43 8.18
CA ASP A 228 -8.56 -11.28 8.56
C ASP A 228 -8.56 -10.62 9.94
N THR A 229 -8.88 -9.35 10.02
CA THR A 229 -8.80 -8.56 11.27
C THR A 229 -9.87 -8.96 12.27
N ASP A 230 -10.95 -9.61 11.85
CA ASP A 230 -12.04 -10.02 12.74
C ASP A 230 -11.67 -11.32 13.46
N THR A 231 -11.08 -12.28 12.73
CA THR A 231 -10.64 -13.56 13.29
C THR A 231 -9.17 -13.57 13.74
N ARG A 232 -8.42 -12.54 13.36
CA ARG A 232 -6.96 -12.38 13.53
C ARG A 232 -6.13 -13.41 12.77
N LYS A 233 -6.76 -14.22 11.93
CA LYS A 233 -6.07 -15.20 11.09
C LYS A 233 -5.26 -14.49 10.02
N TRP A 234 -4.11 -15.05 9.70
CA TRP A 234 -3.26 -14.55 8.63
C TRP A 234 -2.67 -15.67 7.82
N PHE A 235 -2.24 -15.34 6.60
CA PHE A 235 -1.56 -16.27 5.71
C PHE A 235 -0.51 -15.58 4.84
N ILE A 236 0.36 -16.41 4.26
CA ILE A 236 1.34 -16.04 3.24
C ILE A 236 1.17 -16.99 2.05
N GLN A 237 1.07 -16.42 0.86
CA GLN A 237 0.94 -17.16 -0.39
C GLN A 237 1.96 -16.69 -1.42
N VAL A 238 2.34 -17.60 -2.31
CA VAL A 238 3.20 -17.30 -3.47
C VAL A 238 2.38 -16.66 -4.58
N LEU A 239 2.94 -15.67 -5.25
CA LEU A 239 2.44 -15.20 -6.54
C LEU A 239 3.34 -15.74 -7.66
N GLN A 240 2.75 -16.46 -8.60
CA GLN A 240 3.45 -17.17 -9.67
C GLN A 240 3.51 -16.36 -10.97
N LYS A 241 4.44 -16.76 -11.84
CA LYS A 241 4.60 -16.19 -13.18
C LYS A 241 3.26 -16.18 -13.94
N GLY A 242 3.02 -15.11 -14.69
CA GLY A 242 1.79 -14.92 -15.45
C GLY A 242 0.64 -14.33 -14.63
N GLY A 243 0.91 -13.85 -13.41
CA GLY A 243 -0.13 -13.29 -12.54
C GLY A 243 -1.07 -14.38 -12.02
N LYS A 244 -0.49 -15.47 -11.51
CA LYS A 244 -1.23 -16.63 -11.03
C LYS A 244 -1.09 -16.77 -9.52
N MET A 245 -2.16 -17.23 -8.88
CA MET A 245 -2.16 -17.55 -7.47
C MET A 245 -1.42 -18.87 -7.23
N GLY A 246 -0.44 -18.84 -6.33
CA GLY A 246 0.32 -20.02 -5.93
C GLY A 246 -0.17 -20.63 -4.62
N GLU A 247 0.62 -21.58 -4.14
CA GLU A 247 0.36 -22.31 -2.89
C GLU A 247 0.46 -21.39 -1.66
N GLU A 248 -0.34 -21.71 -0.65
CA GLU A 248 -0.18 -21.18 0.71
C GLU A 248 1.02 -21.84 1.37
N LEU A 249 1.93 -21.02 1.87
CA LEU A 249 3.17 -21.49 2.50
C LEU A 249 3.08 -21.51 4.01
N GLN A 250 2.31 -20.58 4.57
CA GLN A 250 2.18 -20.43 6.00
C GLN A 250 0.87 -19.73 6.35
N ASN A 251 0.32 -20.08 7.50
CA ASN A 251 -0.77 -19.37 8.14
C ASN A 251 -0.60 -19.35 9.65
N GLY A 252 -1.40 -18.55 10.32
CA GLY A 252 -1.43 -18.46 11.77
C GLY A 252 -2.52 -17.52 12.27
N THR A 253 -2.43 -17.19 13.55
CA THR A 253 -3.36 -16.25 14.21
C THR A 253 -2.55 -15.26 15.03
N TRP A 254 -2.80 -13.97 14.83
CA TRP A 254 -2.21 -12.92 15.66
C TRP A 254 -2.93 -12.78 17.00
N ALA A 255 -2.22 -12.24 18.00
CA ALA A 255 -2.84 -11.87 19.28
C ALA A 255 -3.86 -10.72 19.09
N GLY A 256 -3.51 -9.75 18.25
CA GLY A 256 -4.32 -8.56 17.94
C GLY A 256 -4.76 -8.47 16.48
N ALA A 257 -5.68 -7.53 16.23
CA ALA A 257 -6.06 -7.11 14.89
C ALA A 257 -5.18 -5.91 14.50
N TYR A 258 -4.39 -6.03 13.44
CA TYR A 258 -3.49 -4.97 13.00
C TYR A 258 -4.04 -4.34 11.73
N GLN A 259 -4.74 -3.22 11.88
CA GLN A 259 -5.49 -2.59 10.78
C GLN A 259 -4.58 -1.85 9.80
N VAL A 260 -3.42 -1.38 10.24
CA VAL A 260 -2.44 -0.70 9.38
C VAL A 260 -1.20 -1.58 9.30
N GLN A 261 -0.94 -2.13 8.11
CA GLN A 261 0.25 -2.93 7.85
C GLN A 261 0.80 -2.65 6.47
N PHE A 262 2.11 -2.71 6.34
CA PHE A 262 2.77 -2.56 5.06
C PHE A 262 4.19 -3.17 5.10
N PRO A 263 4.69 -3.63 3.94
CA PRO A 263 6.03 -4.16 3.82
C PRO A 263 7.03 -3.05 3.57
N PHE A 264 8.29 -3.29 3.94
CA PHE A 264 9.41 -2.45 3.53
C PHE A 264 10.71 -3.25 3.50
N ALA A 265 11.67 -2.79 2.70
CA ALA A 265 12.97 -3.44 2.55
C ALA A 265 14.09 -2.55 3.09
N LEU A 266 14.98 -3.09 3.92
CA LEU A 266 16.12 -2.35 4.45
C LEU A 266 17.37 -3.24 4.44
N GLY A 267 18.43 -2.79 3.78
CA GLY A 267 19.68 -3.57 3.68
C GLY A 267 19.52 -4.93 2.99
N GLY A 268 18.56 -5.06 2.06
CA GLY A 268 18.25 -6.32 1.37
C GLY A 268 17.37 -7.29 2.16
N GLN A 269 17.09 -7.01 3.44
CA GLN A 269 16.15 -7.76 4.26
C GLN A 269 14.73 -7.20 4.10
N GLN A 270 13.74 -8.07 3.99
CA GLN A 270 12.33 -7.71 4.02
C GLN A 270 11.81 -7.66 5.45
N TYR A 271 10.99 -6.66 5.70
CA TYR A 271 10.26 -6.46 6.94
C TYR A 271 8.80 -6.14 6.62
N PHE A 272 7.97 -6.20 7.64
CA PHE A 272 6.71 -5.49 7.64
C PHE A 272 6.45 -4.85 9.00
N TYR A 273 5.66 -3.80 8.96
CA TYR A 273 5.15 -3.08 10.12
C TYR A 273 3.68 -3.45 10.33
N GLY A 274 3.24 -3.49 11.59
CA GLY A 274 1.82 -3.59 11.92
C GLY A 274 1.45 -2.72 13.12
N GLN A 275 0.29 -2.06 13.03
CA GLN A 275 -0.31 -1.27 14.11
C GLN A 275 -1.73 -1.75 14.42
N ASN A 276 -2.02 -1.89 15.72
CA ASN A 276 -3.37 -2.01 16.23
C ASN A 276 -3.88 -0.61 16.57
N LEU A 277 -4.92 -0.14 15.88
CA LEU A 277 -5.46 1.21 16.08
C LEU A 277 -6.24 1.36 17.39
N THR A 278 -6.66 0.26 18.02
CA THR A 278 -7.38 0.29 19.30
C THR A 278 -6.41 0.28 20.48
N GLU A 279 -5.45 -0.64 20.48
CA GLU A 279 -4.45 -0.77 21.56
C GLU A 279 -3.28 0.21 21.41
N LEU A 280 -3.16 0.85 20.23
CA LEU A 280 -2.09 1.75 19.85
C LEU A 280 -0.69 1.13 19.86
N ASN A 281 -0.57 -0.17 20.07
CA ASN A 281 0.68 -0.89 19.94
C ASN A 281 1.04 -1.13 18.47
N TRP A 282 2.34 -1.24 18.23
CA TRP A 282 2.91 -1.52 16.92
C TRP A 282 4.10 -2.45 17.04
N PHE A 283 4.43 -3.12 15.94
CA PHE A 283 5.60 -3.97 15.82
C PHE A 283 6.24 -3.86 14.42
N ILE A 284 7.51 -4.27 14.35
CA ILE A 284 8.25 -4.49 13.10
C ILE A 284 8.81 -5.89 13.14
N GLN A 285 8.58 -6.66 12.07
CA GLN A 285 8.98 -8.05 11.98
C GLN A 285 9.63 -8.36 10.64
N THR A 286 10.64 -9.23 10.65
CA THR A 286 11.29 -9.70 9.41
C THR A 286 10.37 -10.66 8.65
N LEU A 287 10.49 -10.68 7.33
CA LEU A 287 9.92 -11.70 6.45
C LEU A 287 11.08 -12.53 5.86
N ASN A 288 11.05 -13.86 6.05
CA ASN A 288 12.13 -14.74 5.61
C ASN A 288 11.76 -15.51 4.34
N GLY A 289 12.76 -15.70 3.48
CA GLY A 289 12.71 -16.56 2.28
C GLY A 289 12.98 -18.03 2.59
#